data_AF-A0A535YGE3-F1
#
_entry.id   AF-A0A535YGE3-F1
#
_cell.length_a   1.000
_cell.length_b   1.000
_cell.length_c   1.000
_cell.angle_alpha   90.00
_cell.angle_beta   90.00
_cell.angle_gamma   90.00
#
_symmetry.space_group_name_H-M   'P 1'
#
loop_
_entity.id
_entity.type
_entity.pdbx_description
1 polymer ?
#
loop_
_entity_poly.entity_id
_entity_poly.type
_entity_poly.pdbx_seq_one_letter_code
_entity_poly.pdbx_strand_id
1 'polypeptide(L)'
;MPICIMCHEDKPASEFAFRSLATGQLQSHCRKCHAAYRRQHYLDNRDVYIAREVARIDGYRDENRRLIFEYLRTHPCVDCGETDPLILEFDHRDRNTKRSEVARLAGSKRWKVVRAEIDKCDVRCGNCHRKRTAKQLGWGLDSSSDIWTAASAQSPLIQLQLTDVEQRTCNVCGQTKSVLEFSIKNKKTGRRARICHSCVAAKSRKHYRANKARYLERNRTNKKRYRTRNRSRKAEFVAGLACIDCGETNPVVLEFDHRDGSVKLANVSRLMAAHAWDRVEAEIAKCDVRCVNCHRRRTAIQFGWTKVA
;
A
#
# COMPACT_ATOMS: atom_id res chain seq x y z
N MET A 1 -10.20 55.02 15.56
CA MET A 1 -9.79 53.68 15.08
C MET A 1 -11.05 52.90 14.71
N PRO A 2 -11.07 52.08 13.65
CA PRO A 2 -12.23 51.26 13.31
C PRO A 2 -12.54 50.20 14.39
N ILE A 3 -13.84 50.01 14.68
CA ILE A 3 -14.35 49.00 15.61
C ILE A 3 -14.78 47.76 14.82
N CYS A 4 -14.43 46.58 15.31
CA CYS A 4 -14.81 45.30 14.68
C CYS A 4 -16.23 44.87 15.07
N ILE A 5 -17.14 44.69 14.10
CA ILE A 5 -18.54 44.26 14.39
C ILE A 5 -18.69 42.82 14.93
N MET A 6 -17.59 42.06 15.05
CA MET A 6 -17.60 40.66 15.51
C MET A 6 -16.98 40.46 16.91
N CYS A 7 -16.07 41.35 17.34
CA CYS A 7 -15.48 41.31 18.70
C CYS A 7 -15.65 42.61 19.48
N HIS A 8 -16.21 43.65 18.85
CA HIS A 8 -16.46 44.99 19.41
C HIS A 8 -15.23 45.75 19.95
N GLU A 9 -14.02 45.21 19.75
CA GLU A 9 -12.75 45.88 20.04
C GLU A 9 -12.41 46.90 18.94
N ASP A 10 -11.86 48.05 19.36
CA ASP A 10 -11.18 48.99 18.47
C ASP A 10 -9.83 48.41 18.02
N LYS A 11 -9.50 48.59 16.74
CA LYS A 11 -8.26 48.07 16.13
C LYS A 11 -7.72 49.03 15.07
N PRO A 12 -6.40 49.01 14.78
CA PRO A 12 -5.85 49.79 13.68
C PRO A 12 -6.42 49.32 12.34
N ALA A 13 -6.52 50.23 11.37
CA ALA A 13 -7.02 49.94 10.02
C ALA A 13 -6.27 48.77 9.34
N SER A 14 -5.00 48.55 9.67
CA SER A 14 -4.17 47.45 9.20
C SER A 14 -4.65 46.06 9.63
N GLU A 15 -5.47 45.92 10.68
CA GLU A 15 -6.08 44.65 11.13
C GLU A 15 -7.38 44.31 10.36
N PHE A 16 -7.83 45.16 9.44
CA PHE A 16 -9.00 44.92 8.59
C PHE A 16 -8.58 44.59 7.16
N ALA A 17 -9.34 43.74 6.47
CA ALA A 17 -9.13 43.50 5.04
C ALA A 17 -9.81 44.61 4.22
N PHE A 18 -9.34 44.87 3.01
CA PHE A 18 -10.08 45.74 2.08
C PHE A 18 -11.30 45.01 1.54
N ARG A 19 -12.46 45.69 1.53
CA ARG A 19 -13.66 45.29 0.79
C ARG A 19 -13.56 45.68 -0.68
N SER A 20 -12.95 46.83 -0.95
CA SER A 20 -12.60 47.31 -2.28
C SER A 20 -11.25 48.03 -2.21
N LEU A 21 -10.31 47.59 -3.04
CA LEU A 21 -9.00 48.25 -3.17
C LEU A 21 -9.13 49.60 -3.89
N ALA A 22 -10.09 49.74 -4.81
CA ALA A 22 -10.27 50.95 -5.61
C ALA A 22 -10.87 52.13 -4.82
N THR A 23 -11.66 51.86 -3.78
CA THR A 23 -12.31 52.91 -2.95
C THR A 23 -11.72 52.99 -1.54
N GLY A 24 -10.65 52.25 -1.25
CA GLY A 24 -10.02 52.19 0.09
C GLY A 24 -10.90 51.62 1.20
N GLN A 25 -12.11 51.15 0.88
CA GLN A 25 -13.10 50.71 1.88
C GLN A 25 -12.63 49.43 2.57
N LEU A 26 -12.58 49.48 3.91
CA LEU A 26 -12.28 48.34 4.77
C LEU A 26 -13.52 47.49 5.03
N GLN A 27 -13.32 46.22 5.36
CA GLN A 27 -14.35 45.35 5.90
C GLN A 27 -14.75 45.81 7.31
N SER A 28 -16.00 45.54 7.71
CA SER A 28 -16.52 45.88 9.04
C SER A 28 -16.00 44.98 10.17
N HIS A 29 -15.37 43.86 9.83
CA HIS A 29 -14.81 42.90 10.77
C HIS A 29 -13.29 42.77 10.59
N CYS A 30 -12.56 42.52 11.68
CA CYS A 30 -11.10 42.35 11.62
C CYS A 30 -10.71 40.99 11.02
N ARG A 31 -9.47 40.87 10.55
CA ARG A 31 -8.91 39.68 9.90
C ARG A 31 -8.94 38.45 10.82
N LYS A 32 -8.75 38.63 12.14
CA LYS A 32 -8.81 37.54 13.14
C LYS A 32 -10.22 36.96 13.25
N CYS A 33 -11.24 37.82 13.40
CA CYS A 33 -12.64 37.40 13.41
C CYS A 33 -13.05 36.73 12.08
N HIS A 34 -12.62 37.26 10.94
CA HIS A 34 -12.88 36.63 9.63
C HIS A 34 -12.19 35.26 9.48
N ALA A 35 -10.97 35.10 10.00
CA ALA A 35 -10.27 33.83 10.00
C ALA A 35 -10.97 32.79 10.90
N ALA A 36 -11.41 33.20 12.09
CA ALA A 36 -12.20 32.35 12.99
C ALA A 36 -13.55 31.94 12.36
N TYR A 37 -14.29 32.90 11.80
CA TYR A 37 -15.54 32.65 11.09
C TYR A 37 -15.35 31.68 9.92
N ARG A 38 -14.37 31.93 9.02
CA ARG A 38 -14.10 31.01 7.89
C ARG A 38 -13.66 29.63 8.34
N ARG A 39 -12.91 29.52 9.45
CA ARG A 39 -12.54 28.22 10.03
C ARG A 39 -13.77 27.49 10.56
N GLN A 40 -14.65 28.17 11.28
CA GLN A 40 -15.86 27.55 11.83
C GLN A 40 -16.81 27.13 10.70
N HIS A 41 -17.13 28.05 9.78
CA HIS A 41 -17.92 27.76 8.59
C HIS A 41 -17.35 26.59 7.77
N TYR A 42 -16.02 26.48 7.61
CA TYR A 42 -15.40 25.33 6.96
C TYR A 42 -15.60 24.03 7.73
N LEU A 43 -15.52 24.04 9.07
CA LEU A 43 -15.77 22.86 9.90
C LEU A 43 -17.24 22.43 9.83
N ASP A 44 -18.17 23.39 9.98
CA ASP A 44 -19.62 23.14 9.97
C ASP A 44 -20.10 22.58 8.62
N ASN A 45 -19.51 23.05 7.51
CA ASN A 45 -19.85 22.62 6.15
C ASN A 45 -18.90 21.55 5.59
N ARG A 46 -17.91 21.09 6.36
CA ARG A 46 -16.83 20.19 5.90
C ARG A 46 -17.40 18.95 5.24
N ASP A 47 -18.35 18.32 5.91
CA ASP A 47 -18.88 17.02 5.51
C ASP A 47 -19.84 17.17 4.32
N VAL A 48 -20.52 18.31 4.18
CA VAL A 48 -21.29 18.68 2.98
C VAL A 48 -20.38 18.86 1.76
N TYR A 49 -19.22 19.54 1.93
CA TYR A 49 -18.24 19.67 0.84
C TYR A 49 -17.62 18.32 0.46
N ILE A 50 -17.30 17.47 1.43
CA ILE A 50 -16.80 16.11 1.19
C ILE A 50 -17.86 15.27 0.46
N ALA A 51 -19.11 15.27 0.91
CA ALA A 51 -20.20 14.52 0.27
C ALA A 51 -20.43 14.96 -1.19
N ARG A 52 -20.45 16.28 -1.46
CA ARG A 52 -20.55 16.82 -2.83
C ARG A 52 -19.36 16.42 -3.70
N GLU A 53 -18.14 16.46 -3.17
CA GLU A 53 -16.94 16.06 -3.91
C GLU A 53 -16.90 14.55 -4.18
N VAL A 54 -17.34 13.72 -3.23
CA VAL A 54 -17.46 12.26 -3.40
C VAL A 54 -18.49 11.93 -4.49
N ALA A 55 -19.70 12.46 -4.40
CA ALA A 55 -20.75 12.24 -5.41
C ALA A 55 -20.30 12.68 -6.82
N ARG A 56 -19.56 13.80 -6.93
CA ARG A 56 -18.97 14.27 -8.18
C ARG A 56 -17.88 13.34 -8.71
N ILE A 57 -17.05 12.78 -7.83
CA ILE A 57 -16.01 11.81 -8.19
C ILE A 57 -16.64 10.48 -8.64
N ASP A 58 -17.71 10.03 -7.98
CA ASP A 58 -18.41 8.80 -8.35
C ASP A 58 -19.10 8.93 -9.72
N GLY A 59 -19.74 10.08 -10.02
CA GLY A 59 -20.23 10.36 -11.37
C GLY A 59 -19.15 10.29 -12.46
N TYR A 60 -17.93 10.77 -12.18
CA TYR A 60 -16.81 10.59 -13.13
C TYR A 60 -16.35 9.14 -13.24
N ARG A 61 -16.45 8.32 -12.19
CA ARG A 61 -16.05 6.90 -12.25
C ARG A 61 -16.95 6.14 -13.21
N ASP A 62 -18.26 6.33 -13.12
CA ASP A 62 -19.22 5.64 -13.99
C ASP A 62 -19.12 6.10 -15.45
N GLU A 63 -19.04 7.42 -15.68
CA GLU A 63 -18.80 8.01 -17.01
C GLU A 63 -17.50 7.46 -17.64
N ASN A 64 -16.37 7.60 -16.93
CA ASN A 64 -15.07 7.19 -17.44
C ASN A 64 -14.99 5.67 -17.63
N ARG A 65 -15.63 4.85 -16.77
CA ARG A 65 -15.62 3.39 -16.90
C ARG A 65 -16.28 2.95 -18.22
N ARG A 66 -17.43 3.53 -18.56
CA ARG A 66 -18.12 3.27 -19.83
C ARG A 66 -17.26 3.69 -21.03
N LEU A 67 -16.75 4.92 -21.02
CA LEU A 67 -15.99 5.47 -22.15
C LEU A 67 -14.64 4.78 -22.36
N ILE A 68 -13.98 4.33 -21.29
CA ILE A 68 -12.76 3.50 -21.39
C ILE A 68 -13.08 2.13 -21.97
N PHE A 69 -14.16 1.48 -21.54
CA PHE A 69 -14.54 0.17 -22.06
C PHE A 69 -14.90 0.24 -23.55
N GLU A 70 -15.68 1.24 -23.96
CA GLU A 70 -16.01 1.52 -25.36
C GLU A 70 -14.75 1.77 -26.22
N TYR A 71 -13.80 2.55 -25.71
CA TYR A 71 -12.52 2.77 -26.37
C TYR A 71 -11.72 1.46 -26.54
N LEU A 72 -11.57 0.66 -25.48
CA LEU A 72 -10.78 -0.58 -25.52
C LEU A 72 -11.38 -1.64 -26.44
N ARG A 73 -12.72 -1.68 -26.63
CA ARG A 73 -13.37 -2.59 -27.59
C ARG A 73 -12.95 -2.36 -29.05
N THR A 74 -12.46 -1.17 -29.40
CA THR A 74 -12.05 -0.81 -30.77
C THR A 74 -10.52 -0.71 -30.95
N HIS A 75 -9.76 -0.88 -29.87
CA HIS A 75 -8.30 -0.71 -29.85
C HIS A 75 -7.62 -1.97 -29.27
N PRO A 76 -7.36 -3.01 -30.09
CA PRO A 76 -6.67 -4.21 -29.64
C PRO A 76 -5.21 -3.93 -29.23
N CYS A 77 -4.59 -4.92 -28.57
CA CYS A 77 -3.19 -4.89 -28.18
C CYS A 77 -2.26 -4.70 -29.39
N VAL A 78 -1.48 -3.62 -29.43
CA VAL A 78 -0.61 -3.33 -30.60
C VAL A 78 0.46 -4.40 -30.85
N ASP A 79 0.87 -5.13 -29.81
CA ASP A 79 1.97 -6.10 -29.91
C ASP A 79 1.49 -7.53 -30.24
N CYS A 80 0.21 -7.87 -30.03
CA CYS A 80 -0.29 -9.24 -30.18
C CYS A 80 -1.76 -9.40 -30.60
N GLY A 81 -2.46 -8.33 -30.96
CA GLY A 81 -3.84 -8.36 -31.50
C GLY A 81 -4.96 -8.74 -30.52
N GLU A 82 -4.64 -9.06 -29.26
CA GLU A 82 -5.62 -9.39 -28.22
C GLU A 82 -6.68 -8.28 -28.06
N THR A 83 -7.96 -8.66 -28.03
CA THR A 83 -9.13 -7.77 -28.07
C THR A 83 -9.87 -7.68 -26.74
N ASP A 84 -9.65 -8.61 -25.80
CA ASP A 84 -10.35 -8.68 -24.51
C ASP A 84 -10.10 -7.44 -23.62
N PRO A 85 -11.08 -6.53 -23.44
CA PRO A 85 -10.88 -5.28 -22.71
C PRO A 85 -10.53 -5.47 -21.23
N LEU A 86 -10.78 -6.65 -20.63
CA LEU A 86 -10.49 -6.92 -19.22
C LEU A 86 -8.99 -7.04 -18.92
N ILE A 87 -8.16 -7.28 -19.94
CA ILE A 87 -6.72 -7.48 -19.80
C ILE A 87 -5.87 -6.42 -20.53
N LEU A 88 -6.51 -5.55 -21.30
CA LEU A 88 -5.88 -4.42 -21.97
C LEU A 88 -5.57 -3.28 -20.99
N GLU A 89 -4.47 -2.60 -21.23
CA GLU A 89 -3.96 -1.47 -20.47
C GLU A 89 -3.49 -0.35 -21.40
N PHE A 90 -3.57 0.88 -20.90
CA PHE A 90 -2.92 2.03 -21.51
C PHE A 90 -1.46 2.09 -21.09
N ASP A 91 -0.55 1.92 -22.03
CA ASP A 91 0.90 1.97 -21.83
C ASP A 91 1.48 3.21 -22.53
N HIS A 92 2.03 4.14 -21.75
CA HIS A 92 2.60 5.38 -22.27
C HIS A 92 3.73 5.11 -23.26
N ARG A 93 3.66 5.76 -24.43
CA ARG A 93 4.74 5.72 -25.45
C ARG A 93 6.05 6.23 -24.85
N ASP A 94 6.03 7.46 -24.34
CA ASP A 94 7.08 8.02 -23.48
C ASP A 94 6.54 8.27 -22.06
N ARG A 95 7.18 7.63 -21.08
CA ARG A 95 6.84 7.73 -19.65
C ARG A 95 7.10 9.13 -19.07
N ASN A 96 7.88 9.99 -19.73
CA ASN A 96 8.17 11.35 -19.28
C ASN A 96 7.08 12.36 -19.69
N THR A 97 6.30 12.07 -20.74
CA THR A 97 5.20 12.94 -21.21
C THR A 97 3.91 12.82 -20.39
N LYS A 98 3.85 11.84 -19.49
CA LYS A 98 2.64 11.51 -18.74
C LYS A 98 2.40 12.46 -17.58
N ARG A 99 1.15 12.89 -17.44
CA ARG A 99 0.67 13.50 -16.19
C ARG A 99 0.39 12.43 -15.13
N SER A 100 -0.09 11.25 -15.52
CA SER A 100 -0.27 10.08 -14.63
C SER A 100 -0.83 8.85 -15.34
N GLU A 101 -0.88 7.73 -14.61
CA GLU A 101 -1.63 6.55 -15.06
C GLU A 101 -3.09 6.90 -15.37
N VAL A 102 -3.58 6.46 -16.54
CA VAL A 102 -4.96 6.70 -17.01
C VAL A 102 -5.98 6.23 -15.97
N ALA A 103 -5.80 5.04 -15.40
CA ALA A 103 -6.66 4.49 -14.36
C ALA A 103 -6.77 5.40 -13.11
N ARG A 104 -5.69 6.11 -12.74
CA ARG A 104 -5.68 7.05 -11.62
C ARG A 104 -6.42 8.35 -11.95
N LEU A 105 -6.36 8.80 -13.20
CA LEU A 105 -7.11 9.96 -13.66
C LEU A 105 -8.61 9.62 -13.78
N ALA A 106 -8.95 8.46 -14.36
CA ALA A 106 -10.32 7.96 -14.50
C ALA A 106 -11.07 7.89 -13.16
N GLY A 107 -10.38 7.53 -12.07
CA GLY A 107 -10.97 7.47 -10.73
C GLY A 107 -11.24 8.81 -10.05
N SER A 108 -10.92 9.97 -10.66
CA SER A 108 -11.02 11.29 -9.99
C SER A 108 -11.09 12.55 -10.90
N LYS A 109 -11.17 12.42 -12.23
CA LYS A 109 -11.13 13.54 -13.19
C LYS A 109 -12.14 13.35 -14.32
N ARG A 110 -12.71 14.47 -14.80
CA ARG A 110 -13.58 14.53 -15.98
C ARG A 110 -12.94 13.92 -17.23
N TRP A 111 -13.75 13.31 -18.10
CA TRP A 111 -13.30 12.58 -19.30
C TRP A 111 -12.28 13.34 -20.16
N LYS A 112 -12.47 14.64 -20.42
CA LYS A 112 -11.52 15.46 -21.21
C LYS A 112 -10.05 15.40 -20.72
N VAL A 113 -9.82 15.20 -19.41
CA VAL A 113 -8.48 15.06 -18.83
C VAL A 113 -7.95 13.63 -18.95
N VAL A 114 -8.84 12.64 -18.94
CA VAL A 114 -8.52 11.22 -19.11
C VAL A 114 -8.17 10.93 -20.57
N ARG A 115 -8.99 11.41 -21.52
CA ARG A 115 -8.78 11.26 -22.97
C ARG A 115 -7.43 11.85 -23.41
N ALA A 116 -7.13 13.07 -23.01
CA ALA A 116 -5.85 13.73 -23.31
C ALA A 116 -4.61 13.01 -22.73
N GLU A 117 -4.80 12.05 -21.82
CA GLU A 117 -3.74 11.17 -21.34
C GLU A 117 -3.74 9.82 -22.08
N ILE A 118 -4.92 9.27 -22.44
CA ILE A 118 -5.07 8.13 -23.34
C ILE A 118 -4.41 8.42 -24.70
N ASP A 119 -4.53 9.63 -25.22
CA ASP A 119 -3.93 10.09 -26.48
C ASP A 119 -2.37 10.00 -26.50
N LYS A 120 -1.72 9.72 -25.36
CA LYS A 120 -0.26 9.51 -25.22
C LYS A 120 0.14 8.03 -25.12
N CYS A 121 -0.84 7.13 -25.02
CA CYS A 121 -0.65 5.71 -24.78
C CYS A 121 -0.87 4.89 -26.04
N ASP A 122 -0.24 3.72 -26.07
CA ASP A 122 -0.69 2.60 -26.89
C ASP A 122 -1.56 1.68 -26.02
N VAL A 123 -2.43 0.88 -26.63
CA VAL A 123 -3.17 -0.16 -25.91
C VAL A 123 -2.40 -1.48 -25.99
N ARG A 124 -2.11 -2.10 -24.84
CA ARG A 124 -1.38 -3.39 -24.75
C ARG A 124 -2.02 -4.30 -23.72
N CYS A 125 -2.01 -5.62 -23.96
CA CYS A 125 -2.39 -6.57 -22.92
C CYS A 125 -1.33 -6.61 -21.80
N GLY A 126 -1.73 -7.01 -20.59
CA GLY A 126 -0.86 -7.04 -19.41
C GLY A 126 0.45 -7.80 -19.60
N ASN A 127 0.41 -8.94 -20.30
CA ASN A 127 1.61 -9.72 -20.63
C ASN A 127 2.58 -8.90 -21.51
N CYS A 128 2.10 -8.26 -22.58
CA CYS A 128 2.95 -7.50 -23.51
C CYS A 128 3.49 -6.20 -22.88
N HIS A 129 2.64 -5.46 -22.16
CA HIS A 129 3.04 -4.28 -21.38
C HIS A 129 4.13 -4.62 -20.33
N ARG A 130 4.01 -5.77 -19.65
CA ARG A 130 5.03 -6.26 -18.71
C ARG A 130 6.33 -6.66 -19.42
N LYS A 131 6.27 -7.35 -20.57
CA LYS A 131 7.44 -7.68 -21.42
C LYS A 131 8.16 -6.41 -21.91
N ARG A 132 7.44 -5.38 -22.39
CA ARG A 132 8.02 -4.07 -22.77
C ARG A 132 8.67 -3.36 -21.58
N THR A 133 8.00 -3.33 -20.43
CA THR A 133 8.53 -2.71 -19.20
C THR A 133 9.82 -3.38 -18.73
N ALA A 134 9.90 -4.71 -18.77
CA ALA A 134 11.11 -5.45 -18.40
C ALA A 134 12.29 -5.15 -19.33
N LYS A 135 12.05 -5.04 -20.65
CA LYS A 135 13.06 -4.61 -21.63
C LYS A 135 13.55 -3.18 -21.35
N GLN A 136 12.63 -2.22 -21.16
CA GLN A 136 12.95 -0.82 -20.87
C GLN A 136 13.76 -0.62 -19.59
N LEU A 137 13.55 -1.47 -18.56
CA LEU A 137 14.20 -1.35 -17.26
C LEU A 137 15.40 -2.31 -17.08
N GLY A 138 15.82 -3.02 -18.13
CA GLY A 138 16.97 -3.94 -18.07
C GLY A 138 16.80 -5.09 -17.07
N TRP A 139 15.60 -5.64 -16.94
CA TRP A 139 15.33 -6.73 -15.98
C TRP A 139 15.79 -8.09 -16.54
N GLY A 140 17.11 -8.33 -16.48
CA GLY A 140 17.72 -9.62 -16.80
C GLY A 140 17.37 -10.75 -15.81
N LEU A 141 17.41 -11.96 -16.32
CA LEU A 141 17.24 -13.23 -15.60
C LEU A 141 18.55 -14.02 -15.71
N ASP A 142 19.50 -13.75 -14.81
CA ASP A 142 20.67 -14.62 -14.66
C ASP A 142 20.29 -15.83 -13.81
N SER A 143 20.31 -17.01 -14.44
CA SER A 143 20.04 -18.30 -13.81
C SER A 143 21.35 -19.09 -13.66
N SER A 144 21.87 -19.22 -12.43
CA SER A 144 22.96 -20.14 -12.15
C SER A 144 23.12 -20.50 -10.66
N SER A 145 23.54 -21.74 -10.44
CA SER A 145 23.99 -22.37 -9.17
C SER A 145 22.97 -22.49 -8.03
N ASP A 146 22.35 -23.67 -7.97
CA ASP A 146 22.55 -24.66 -6.90
C ASP A 146 22.77 -24.17 -5.45
N ILE A 147 22.02 -24.74 -4.50
CA ILE A 147 22.54 -25.41 -3.29
C ILE A 147 21.40 -25.77 -2.31
N TRP A 148 21.29 -27.08 -2.08
CA TRP A 148 20.93 -27.85 -0.87
C TRP A 148 19.54 -27.80 -0.23
N THR A 149 19.15 -29.03 0.13
CA THR A 149 18.06 -29.50 0.99
C THR A 149 18.33 -29.25 2.48
N ALA A 150 17.25 -29.10 3.29
CA ALA A 150 17.08 -29.84 4.56
C ALA A 150 15.75 -29.53 5.29
N ALA A 151 15.06 -30.61 5.68
CA ALA A 151 14.34 -30.82 6.95
C ALA A 151 13.33 -29.77 7.47
N SER A 152 12.05 -30.14 7.37
CA SER A 152 11.00 -29.67 8.28
C SER A 152 11.15 -30.24 9.69
N ALA A 153 10.92 -29.44 10.72
CA ALA A 153 10.64 -29.93 12.07
C ALA A 153 9.52 -29.10 12.71
N GLN A 154 8.40 -29.75 13.02
CA GLN A 154 7.30 -29.17 13.79
C GLN A 154 7.73 -29.03 15.27
N SER A 155 7.12 -28.10 16.00
CA SER A 155 7.30 -27.97 17.45
C SER A 155 5.94 -27.91 18.13
N PRO A 156 5.65 -28.80 19.10
CA PRO A 156 4.32 -28.92 19.67
C PRO A 156 3.95 -27.77 20.61
N LEU A 157 2.66 -27.47 20.67
CA LEU A 157 2.08 -26.54 21.63
C LEU A 157 2.07 -27.18 23.03
N ILE A 158 2.59 -26.45 24.03
CA ILE A 158 2.43 -26.81 25.45
C ILE A 158 1.33 -25.93 26.02
N GLN A 159 0.28 -26.56 26.51
CA GLN A 159 -0.83 -25.92 27.20
C GLN A 159 -0.48 -25.82 28.70
N LEU A 160 -0.51 -24.61 29.26
CA LEU A 160 -0.36 -24.40 30.71
C LEU A 160 -1.71 -24.11 31.34
N GLN A 161 -2.06 -24.87 32.37
CA GLN A 161 -3.15 -24.55 33.27
C GLN A 161 -2.77 -23.36 34.17
N LEU A 162 -3.77 -22.55 34.51
CA LEU A 162 -3.64 -21.45 35.46
C LEU A 162 -3.89 -21.98 36.88
N THR A 163 -2.89 -21.84 37.73
CA THR A 163 -3.04 -21.86 39.20
C THR A 163 -2.35 -20.61 39.77
N ASP A 164 -2.80 -20.17 40.94
CA ASP A 164 -3.13 -18.76 41.11
C ASP A 164 -2.25 -17.96 42.10
N VAL A 165 -2.36 -16.63 42.01
CA VAL A 165 -1.92 -15.59 42.98
C VAL A 165 -0.49 -15.61 43.58
N GLU A 166 0.54 -16.13 42.90
CA GLU A 166 1.92 -15.79 43.33
C GLU A 166 2.24 -14.32 42.95
N GLN A 167 2.65 -13.50 43.94
CA GLN A 167 3.08 -12.11 43.75
C GLN A 167 4.58 -11.97 43.96
N ARG A 168 5.21 -11.02 43.26
CA ARG A 168 6.66 -10.78 43.37
C ARG A 168 7.03 -9.32 43.16
N THR A 169 8.00 -8.86 43.93
CA THR A 169 8.56 -7.51 43.87
C THR A 169 9.48 -7.32 42.67
N CYS A 170 9.30 -6.22 41.93
CA CYS A 170 10.20 -5.85 40.84
C CYS A 170 11.42 -5.09 41.36
N ASN A 171 12.62 -5.57 41.04
CA ASN A 171 13.89 -4.95 41.45
C ASN A 171 14.26 -3.65 40.69
N VAL A 172 13.32 -3.04 39.96
CA VAL A 172 13.53 -1.76 39.23
C VAL A 172 12.55 -0.69 39.69
N CYS A 173 11.28 -1.03 39.93
CA CYS A 173 10.27 -0.08 40.43
C CYS A 173 9.84 -0.32 41.88
N GLY A 174 10.38 -1.33 42.57
CA GLY A 174 10.03 -1.67 43.96
C GLY A 174 8.62 -2.23 44.18
N GLN A 175 7.75 -2.22 43.16
CA GLN A 175 6.36 -2.66 43.29
C GLN A 175 6.24 -4.19 43.32
N THR A 176 5.46 -4.70 44.27
CA THR A 176 4.96 -6.08 44.29
C THR A 176 3.80 -6.21 43.30
N LYS A 177 3.93 -7.18 42.39
CA LYS A 177 3.05 -7.36 41.22
C LYS A 177 2.78 -8.85 41.01
N SER A 178 1.68 -9.19 40.33
CA SER A 178 1.42 -10.59 39.93
C SER A 178 2.62 -11.16 39.18
N VAL A 179 2.98 -12.42 39.46
CA VAL A 179 4.05 -13.14 38.74
C VAL A 179 3.78 -13.21 37.23
N LEU A 180 2.52 -13.06 36.79
CA LEU A 180 2.15 -12.90 35.37
C LEU A 180 2.75 -11.64 34.72
N GLU A 181 2.98 -10.55 35.47
CA GLU A 181 3.62 -9.32 34.97
C GLU A 181 5.13 -9.48 34.70
N PHE A 182 5.70 -10.68 34.81
CA PHE A 182 7.11 -10.94 34.60
C PHE A 182 7.36 -11.99 33.53
N SER A 183 8.19 -11.64 32.54
CA SER A 183 8.62 -12.55 31.47
C SER A 183 9.21 -13.86 32.00
N ILE A 184 8.85 -14.97 31.37
CA ILE A 184 9.47 -16.28 31.59
C ILE A 184 10.88 -16.25 30.97
N LYS A 185 11.93 -16.52 31.77
CA LYS A 185 13.33 -16.59 31.31
C LYS A 185 13.70 -18.00 30.83
N ASN A 186 13.16 -19.03 31.46
CA ASN A 186 13.34 -20.42 31.05
C ASN A 186 11.96 -21.10 30.95
N LYS A 187 11.60 -21.56 29.74
CA LYS A 187 10.31 -22.21 29.48
C LYS A 187 10.19 -23.60 30.12
N LYS A 188 11.31 -24.34 30.28
CA LYS A 188 11.31 -25.69 30.87
C LYS A 188 11.15 -25.68 32.39
N THR A 189 11.66 -24.65 33.07
CA THR A 189 11.66 -24.57 34.55
C THR A 189 10.73 -23.49 35.10
N GLY A 190 9.88 -22.89 34.27
CA GLY A 190 8.96 -21.80 34.65
C GLY A 190 9.61 -20.49 35.14
N ARG A 191 10.94 -20.44 35.32
CA ARG A 191 11.65 -19.36 36.03
C ARG A 191 11.43 -17.99 35.37
N ARG A 192 10.70 -17.09 36.05
CA ARG A 192 10.40 -15.72 35.60
C ARG A 192 11.42 -14.67 36.08
N ALA A 193 11.52 -13.53 35.38
CA ALA A 193 12.75 -12.73 35.26
C ALA A 193 13.06 -11.58 36.27
N ARG A 194 12.40 -11.47 37.44
CA ARG A 194 12.56 -10.39 38.47
C ARG A 194 12.33 -8.91 38.04
N ILE A 195 12.37 -8.56 36.75
CA ILE A 195 11.94 -7.24 36.22
C ILE A 195 10.54 -7.38 35.60
N CYS A 196 9.59 -6.51 35.97
CA CYS A 196 8.23 -6.53 35.42
C CYS A 196 8.17 -6.00 33.97
N HIS A 197 7.13 -6.36 33.24
CA HIS A 197 6.94 -6.01 31.82
C HIS A 197 7.00 -4.50 31.57
N SER A 198 6.43 -3.66 32.45
CA SER A 198 6.48 -2.19 32.30
C SER A 198 7.90 -1.64 32.38
N CYS A 199 8.71 -2.13 33.31
CA CYS A 199 10.12 -1.77 33.44
C CYS A 199 10.97 -2.31 32.28
N VAL A 200 10.72 -3.54 31.82
CA VAL A 200 11.36 -4.10 30.61
C VAL A 200 10.98 -3.28 29.37
N ALA A 201 9.73 -2.85 29.24
CA ALA A 201 9.26 -2.01 28.14
C ALA A 201 9.86 -0.59 28.20
N ALA A 202 9.98 0.01 29.37
CA ALA A 202 10.68 1.29 29.57
C ALA A 202 12.17 1.18 29.17
N LYS A 203 12.88 0.16 29.67
CA LYS A 203 14.27 -0.13 29.30
C LYS A 203 14.43 -0.37 27.80
N SER A 204 13.56 -1.18 27.21
CA SER A 204 13.55 -1.48 25.77
C SER A 204 13.27 -0.23 24.92
N ARG A 205 12.35 0.64 25.35
CA ARG A 205 12.09 1.94 24.68
C ARG A 205 13.30 2.87 24.75
N LYS A 206 13.97 2.99 25.91
CA LYS A 206 15.21 3.78 26.06
C LYS A 206 16.33 3.23 25.18
N HIS A 207 16.55 1.91 25.21
CA HIS A 207 17.55 1.23 24.37
C HIS A 207 17.26 1.39 22.88
N TYR A 208 16.01 1.20 22.44
CA TYR A 208 15.60 1.39 21.05
C TYR A 208 15.75 2.83 20.58
N ARG A 209 15.39 3.84 21.41
CA ARG A 209 15.61 5.25 21.10
C ARG A 209 17.10 5.54 20.90
N ALA A 210 17.96 5.13 21.83
CA ALA A 210 19.41 5.31 21.75
C ALA A 210 20.05 4.59 20.53
N ASN A 211 19.50 3.46 20.11
CA ASN A 211 20.02 2.65 19.00
C ASN A 211 19.25 2.82 17.69
N LYS A 212 18.32 3.78 17.60
CA LYS A 212 17.36 3.89 16.49
C LYS A 212 18.06 3.98 15.13
N ALA A 213 19.11 4.81 15.02
CA ALA A 213 19.91 4.95 13.81
C ALA A 213 20.54 3.61 13.38
N ARG A 214 21.20 2.90 14.30
CA ARG A 214 21.82 1.58 14.06
C ARG A 214 20.80 0.52 13.61
N TYR A 215 19.60 0.52 14.20
CA TYR A 215 18.52 -0.39 13.78
C TYR A 215 17.96 -0.03 12.40
N LEU A 216 17.78 1.25 12.09
CA LEU A 216 17.31 1.71 10.77
C LEU A 216 18.33 1.35 9.68
N GLU A 217 19.62 1.56 9.94
CA GLU A 217 20.67 1.24 8.98
C GLU A 217 20.82 -0.27 8.76
N ARG A 218 20.87 -1.06 9.84
CA ARG A 218 20.83 -2.54 9.73
C ARG A 218 19.61 -3.02 8.95
N ASN A 219 18.44 -2.39 9.13
CA ASN A 219 17.24 -2.71 8.37
C ASN A 219 17.31 -2.31 6.89
N ARG A 220 17.98 -1.20 6.54
CA ARG A 220 18.25 -0.82 5.14
C ARG A 220 19.15 -1.85 4.46
N THR A 221 20.29 -2.18 5.08
CA THR A 221 21.25 -3.17 4.58
C THR A 221 20.62 -4.56 4.44
N ASN A 222 19.88 -5.01 5.46
CA ASN A 222 19.15 -6.28 5.39
C ASN A 222 18.08 -6.28 4.28
N LYS A 223 17.31 -5.21 4.11
CA LYS A 223 16.34 -5.10 3.00
C LYS A 223 17.01 -5.14 1.63
N LYS A 224 18.17 -4.50 1.45
CA LYS A 224 18.96 -4.61 0.20
C LYS A 224 19.36 -6.06 -0.05
N ARG A 225 19.95 -6.73 0.95
CA ARG A 225 20.35 -8.15 0.89
C ARG A 225 19.17 -9.08 0.57
N TYR A 226 18.02 -8.91 1.23
CA TYR A 226 16.83 -9.72 0.99
C TYR A 226 16.27 -9.50 -0.42
N ARG A 227 16.22 -8.25 -0.91
CA ARG A 227 15.73 -7.96 -2.27
C ARG A 227 16.60 -8.61 -3.34
N THR A 228 17.92 -8.63 -3.19
CA THR A 228 18.81 -9.36 -4.12
C THR A 228 18.60 -10.87 -4.01
N ARG A 229 18.77 -11.47 -2.82
CA ARG A 229 18.65 -12.94 -2.63
C ARG A 229 17.28 -13.47 -3.06
N ASN A 230 16.20 -12.83 -2.64
CA ASN A 230 14.85 -13.30 -2.92
C ASN A 230 14.48 -13.08 -4.40
N ARG A 231 15.13 -12.14 -5.12
CA ARG A 231 14.95 -11.98 -6.58
C ARG A 231 15.54 -13.17 -7.33
N SER A 232 16.77 -13.59 -7.01
CA SER A 232 17.39 -14.80 -7.58
C SER A 232 16.53 -16.03 -7.28
N ARG A 233 16.19 -16.26 -6.00
CA ARG A 233 15.35 -17.39 -5.59
C ARG A 233 13.96 -17.41 -6.25
N LYS A 234 13.34 -16.25 -6.53
CA LYS A 234 12.11 -16.21 -7.35
C LYS A 234 12.40 -16.55 -8.82
N ALA A 235 13.47 -16.02 -9.40
CA ALA A 235 13.84 -16.33 -10.78
C ALA A 235 14.06 -17.84 -10.97
N GLU A 236 14.82 -18.45 -10.05
CA GLU A 236 14.99 -19.91 -9.92
C GLU A 236 13.63 -20.63 -9.81
N PHE A 237 12.78 -20.24 -8.85
CA PHE A 237 11.48 -20.91 -8.62
C PHE A 237 10.54 -20.85 -9.83
N VAL A 238 10.55 -19.76 -10.60
CA VAL A 238 9.65 -19.57 -11.75
C VAL A 238 10.28 -20.11 -13.06
N ALA A 239 11.58 -20.36 -13.10
CA ALA A 239 12.25 -20.97 -14.25
C ALA A 239 11.83 -22.44 -14.41
N GLY A 240 10.91 -22.69 -15.35
CA GLY A 240 10.30 -24.00 -15.58
C GLY A 240 8.83 -24.11 -15.16
N LEU A 241 8.26 -23.06 -14.55
CA LEU A 241 6.82 -23.00 -14.29
C LEU A 241 6.08 -22.37 -15.48
N ALA A 242 4.86 -22.84 -15.71
CA ALA A 242 3.94 -22.33 -16.71
C ALA A 242 2.68 -21.78 -16.05
N CYS A 243 1.96 -20.90 -16.74
CA CYS A 243 0.63 -20.46 -16.33
C CYS A 243 -0.36 -21.64 -16.33
N ILE A 244 -0.97 -21.94 -15.18
CA ILE A 244 -1.92 -23.07 -15.04
C ILE A 244 -3.10 -23.00 -16.02
N ASP A 245 -3.58 -21.80 -16.39
CA ASP A 245 -4.75 -21.66 -17.27
C ASP A 245 -4.42 -21.57 -18.77
N CYS A 246 -3.16 -21.36 -19.18
CA CYS A 246 -2.82 -21.13 -20.60
C CYS A 246 -1.41 -21.54 -21.06
N GLY A 247 -0.58 -22.13 -20.21
CA GLY A 247 0.74 -22.65 -20.58
C GLY A 247 1.84 -21.61 -20.84
N GLU A 248 1.58 -20.29 -20.78
CA GLU A 248 2.62 -19.25 -20.92
C GLU A 248 3.76 -19.49 -19.91
N THR A 249 4.98 -19.66 -20.41
CA THR A 249 6.18 -20.03 -19.63
C THR A 249 7.07 -18.82 -19.31
N ASN A 250 6.82 -17.65 -19.90
CA ASN A 250 7.72 -16.52 -19.75
C ASN A 250 7.69 -15.95 -18.31
N PRO A 251 8.78 -16.08 -17.52
CA PRO A 251 8.80 -15.74 -16.09
C PRO A 251 8.60 -14.24 -15.81
N VAL A 252 8.74 -13.37 -16.81
CA VAL A 252 8.47 -11.92 -16.70
C VAL A 252 6.99 -11.62 -16.50
N VAL A 253 6.10 -12.45 -17.06
CA VAL A 253 4.64 -12.26 -16.99
C VAL A 253 3.95 -13.17 -15.98
N LEU A 254 4.68 -14.05 -15.31
CA LEU A 254 4.14 -14.95 -14.29
C LEU A 254 4.05 -14.29 -12.91
N GLU A 255 2.86 -14.42 -12.32
CA GLU A 255 2.47 -13.91 -11.02
C GLU A 255 1.99 -15.04 -10.11
N PHE A 256 2.18 -14.84 -8.80
CA PHE A 256 1.65 -15.75 -7.78
C PHE A 256 0.27 -15.28 -7.39
N ASP A 257 -0.72 -16.10 -7.71
CA ASP A 257 -2.14 -15.83 -7.48
C ASP A 257 -2.65 -16.72 -6.33
N HIS A 258 -3.19 -16.13 -5.28
CA HIS A 258 -3.61 -16.85 -4.08
C HIS A 258 -4.82 -17.76 -4.37
N ARG A 259 -4.82 -18.98 -3.82
CA ARG A 259 -6.01 -19.85 -3.88
C ARG A 259 -7.14 -19.26 -3.03
N ASP A 260 -8.38 -19.48 -3.45
CA ASP A 260 -9.55 -18.94 -2.75
C ASP A 260 -9.66 -19.52 -1.34
N GLY A 261 -10.09 -18.68 -0.38
CA GLY A 261 -10.14 -19.01 1.04
C GLY A 261 -8.78 -19.09 1.75
N SER A 262 -7.65 -18.94 1.05
CA SER A 262 -6.33 -19.00 1.70
C SER A 262 -6.05 -17.78 2.60
N VAL A 263 -5.67 -18.02 3.85
CA VAL A 263 -5.24 -16.96 4.77
C VAL A 263 -3.83 -16.51 4.40
N LYS A 264 -3.76 -15.45 3.59
CA LYS A 264 -2.51 -14.81 3.19
C LYS A 264 -1.91 -13.94 4.29
N LEU A 265 -0.59 -14.00 4.47
CA LEU A 265 0.12 -13.12 5.40
C LEU A 265 0.41 -11.76 4.77
N ALA A 266 0.76 -11.75 3.48
CA ALA A 266 0.77 -10.58 2.59
C ALA A 266 1.01 -11.04 1.15
N ASN A 267 0.73 -10.19 0.16
CA ASN A 267 1.10 -10.45 -1.24
C ASN A 267 2.61 -10.79 -1.36
N VAL A 268 2.96 -11.83 -2.12
CA VAL A 268 4.32 -12.40 -2.19
C VAL A 268 5.39 -11.33 -2.47
N SER A 269 5.15 -10.41 -3.41
CA SER A 269 6.06 -9.30 -3.75
C SER A 269 6.42 -8.40 -2.55
N ARG A 270 5.51 -8.26 -1.57
CA ARG A 270 5.76 -7.51 -0.32
C ARG A 270 6.58 -8.34 0.67
N LEU A 271 6.35 -9.66 0.73
CA LEU A 271 7.14 -10.56 1.56
C LEU A 271 8.60 -10.63 1.07
N MET A 272 8.82 -10.76 -0.24
CA MET A 272 10.15 -10.75 -0.87
C MET A 272 11.00 -9.54 -0.50
N ALA A 273 10.38 -8.38 -0.25
CA ALA A 273 11.09 -7.13 0.07
C ALA A 273 11.47 -6.98 1.56
N ALA A 274 10.97 -7.84 2.45
CA ALA A 274 11.05 -7.63 3.90
C ALA A 274 11.28 -8.90 4.76
N HIS A 275 11.13 -10.11 4.20
CA HIS A 275 11.19 -11.37 4.94
C HIS A 275 12.26 -12.33 4.39
N ALA A 276 12.66 -13.29 5.22
CA ALA A 276 13.50 -14.42 4.83
C ALA A 276 12.75 -15.36 3.86
N TRP A 277 13.51 -16.05 3.00
CA TRP A 277 12.98 -16.87 1.91
C TRP A 277 11.93 -17.89 2.36
N ASP A 278 12.18 -18.61 3.45
CA ASP A 278 11.31 -19.68 3.96
C ASP A 278 9.88 -19.19 4.28
N ARG A 279 9.72 -17.91 4.64
CA ARG A 279 8.39 -17.27 4.81
C ARG A 279 7.75 -16.82 3.50
N VAL A 280 8.55 -16.54 2.49
CA VAL A 280 8.08 -16.23 1.12
C VAL A 280 7.61 -17.52 0.46
N GLU A 281 8.39 -18.59 0.58
CA GLU A 281 8.12 -19.94 0.08
C GLU A 281 6.85 -20.55 0.71
N ALA A 282 6.70 -20.49 2.03
CA ALA A 282 5.47 -20.91 2.72
C ALA A 282 4.21 -20.10 2.32
N GLU A 283 4.37 -18.93 1.71
CA GLU A 283 3.26 -18.16 1.13
C GLU A 283 3.04 -18.52 -0.34
N ILE A 284 4.12 -18.71 -1.13
CA ILE A 284 4.06 -19.19 -2.52
C ILE A 284 3.36 -20.55 -2.60
N ALA A 285 3.56 -21.45 -1.63
CA ALA A 285 2.88 -22.74 -1.56
C ALA A 285 1.32 -22.65 -1.51
N LYS A 286 0.77 -21.49 -1.11
CA LYS A 286 -0.68 -21.20 -1.10
C LYS A 286 -1.19 -20.59 -2.41
N CYS A 287 -0.30 -20.39 -3.38
CA CYS A 287 -0.59 -19.74 -4.64
C CYS A 287 -0.59 -20.76 -5.79
N ASP A 288 -1.24 -20.38 -6.88
CA ASP A 288 -1.02 -20.94 -8.20
C ASP A 288 -0.15 -19.96 -9.00
N VAL A 289 0.46 -20.45 -10.08
CA VAL A 289 1.21 -19.59 -11.01
C VAL A 289 0.35 -19.30 -12.23
N ARG A 290 0.06 -18.01 -12.45
CA ARG A 290 -0.75 -17.50 -13.58
C ARG A 290 -0.02 -16.38 -14.30
N CYS A 291 -0.24 -16.22 -15.60
CA CYS A 291 0.22 -15.02 -16.31
C CYS A 291 -0.66 -13.82 -15.95
N VAL A 292 -0.16 -12.59 -16.13
CA VAL A 292 -0.89 -11.34 -15.81
C VAL A 292 -2.28 -11.34 -16.44
N ASN A 293 -2.42 -11.79 -17.69
CA ASN A 293 -3.70 -11.83 -18.39
C ASN A 293 -4.71 -12.79 -17.73
N CYS A 294 -4.32 -14.04 -17.43
CA CYS A 294 -5.24 -15.02 -16.83
C CYS A 294 -5.56 -14.68 -15.37
N HIS A 295 -4.59 -14.18 -14.60
CA HIS A 295 -4.80 -13.66 -13.25
C HIS A 295 -5.83 -12.52 -13.23
N ARG A 296 -5.79 -11.61 -14.22
CA ARG A 296 -6.81 -10.55 -14.40
C ARG A 296 -8.18 -11.09 -14.75
N ARG A 297 -8.28 -12.05 -15.68
CA ARG A 297 -9.55 -12.70 -16.03
C ARG A 297 -10.20 -13.36 -14.80
N ARG A 298 -9.42 -14.12 -14.02
CA ARG A 298 -9.89 -14.71 -12.74
C ARG A 298 -10.33 -13.65 -11.74
N THR A 299 -9.56 -12.58 -11.57
CA THR A 299 -9.92 -11.43 -10.71
C THR A 299 -11.24 -10.79 -11.15
N ALA A 300 -11.42 -10.55 -12.45
CA ALA A 300 -12.64 -9.95 -12.99
C ALA A 300 -13.88 -10.83 -12.77
N ILE A 301 -13.74 -12.16 -12.87
CA ILE A 301 -14.80 -13.12 -12.55
C ILE A 301 -15.10 -13.09 -11.05
N GLN A 302 -14.07 -13.20 -10.19
CA GLN A 302 -14.19 -13.25 -8.73
C GLN A 302 -14.90 -12.02 -8.15
N PHE A 303 -14.60 -10.82 -8.65
CA PHE A 303 -15.22 -9.57 -8.20
C PHE A 303 -16.42 -9.13 -9.05
N GLY A 304 -16.90 -9.96 -9.98
CA GLY A 304 -18.08 -9.69 -10.80
C GLY A 304 -17.94 -8.53 -11.79
N TRP A 305 -16.70 -8.14 -12.13
CA TRP A 305 -16.40 -7.05 -13.08
C TRP A 305 -16.80 -7.39 -14.53
N THR A 306 -17.17 -8.63 -14.80
CA THR A 306 -17.80 -9.04 -16.06
C THR A 306 -19.16 -8.37 -16.30
N LYS A 307 -19.84 -7.88 -15.25
CA LYS A 307 -21.11 -7.12 -15.33
C LYS A 307 -20.92 -5.64 -15.76
N VAL A 308 -19.84 -5.35 -16.49
CA VAL A 308 -19.49 -4.02 -17.01
C VAL A 308 -19.58 -3.97 -18.54
N ALA A 309 -19.81 -5.12 -19.19
CA ALA A 309 -20.15 -5.24 -20.59
C ALA A 309 -21.60 -4.80 -20.88
#